data_AF-A0A1E3AF56-F1
#
_entry.id   AF-A0A1E3AF56-F1
#
_cell.length_a   1.000
_cell.length_b   1.000
_cell.length_c   1.000
_cell.angle_alpha   90.00
_cell.angle_beta   90.00
_cell.angle_gamma   90.00
#
_symmetry.space_group_name_H-M   'P 1'
#
loop_
_entity.id
_entity.type
_entity.pdbx_description
1 polymer ?
#
loop_
_entity_poly.entity_id
_entity_poly.type
_entity_poly.pdbx_seq_one_letter_code
_entity_poly.pdbx_strand_id
1 'polypeptide(L)'
;MNLSIGNKIKALRKEHGITQEQLADSIGISFQAVSKWENNIALPDITLVPILAGYFNITIDELFDFNLKEIRQNVDEICREAYKFRESDPGKSRTLLEEGLRKYPDNDILLDNLLYVLNYTENPEETISVAGKLAEQASEPGIKYDALRFMAYAYHAKGEISSALAAIRQLPEIDFTKLTEMAFLLTGKPKYEAAEKQKWISFENLLQMMVKITEYYEESGDIPAALSEMKRALRLLSVMEEEEKSNDFRIYSDYLCRHMERLKL
;
A
#
# COMPACT_ATOMS: atom_id res chain seq x y z
N MET A 1 16.29 -4.21 18.50
CA MET A 1 16.87 -2.85 18.45
C MET A 1 17.73 -2.68 19.68
N ASN A 2 19.00 -2.31 19.51
CA ASN A 2 19.86 -1.97 20.64
C ASN A 2 19.95 -0.44 20.65
N LEU A 3 19.01 0.22 21.32
CA LEU A 3 19.01 1.68 21.44
C LEU A 3 20.15 2.09 22.37
N SER A 4 21.22 2.67 21.83
CA SER A 4 22.32 3.19 22.65
C SER A 4 22.20 4.70 22.83
N ILE A 5 21.13 5.12 23.51
CA ILE A 5 20.93 6.51 23.94
C ILE A 5 22.15 7.06 24.69
N GLY A 6 22.87 6.21 25.43
CA GLY A 6 24.12 6.56 26.11
C GLY A 6 25.22 7.04 25.16
N ASN A 7 25.42 6.32 24.05
CA ASN A 7 26.40 6.73 23.03
C ASN A 7 25.96 8.03 22.34
N LYS A 8 24.66 8.20 22.10
CA LYS A 8 24.11 9.43 21.51
C LYS A 8 24.31 10.64 22.42
N ILE A 9 23.97 10.53 23.71
CA ILE A 9 24.22 11.58 24.72
C ILE A 9 25.70 11.95 24.75
N LYS A 10 26.60 10.96 24.76
CA LYS A 10 28.05 11.18 24.75
C LYS A 10 28.52 11.93 23.51
N ALA A 11 27.96 11.60 22.34
CA ALA A 11 28.29 12.26 21.08
C ALA A 11 27.82 13.73 21.10
N LEU A 12 26.55 13.98 21.45
CA LEU A 12 25.97 15.32 21.52
C LEU A 12 26.69 16.21 22.54
N ARG A 13 27.04 15.65 23.70
CA ARG A 13 27.81 16.34 24.74
C ARG A 13 29.18 16.79 24.20
N LYS A 14 29.89 15.89 23.50
CA LYS A 14 31.20 16.20 22.90
C LYS A 14 31.07 17.25 21.79
N GLU A 15 30.02 17.18 20.98
CA GLU A 15 29.71 18.17 19.94
C GLU A 15 29.47 19.56 20.54
N HIS A 16 28.81 19.63 21.69
CA HIS A 16 28.61 20.86 22.45
C HIS A 16 29.85 21.33 23.23
N GLY A 17 30.93 20.54 23.25
CA GLY A 17 32.18 20.89 23.92
C GLY A 17 32.12 20.94 25.44
N ILE A 18 31.12 20.30 26.07
CA ILE A 18 30.92 20.33 27.54
C ILE A 18 31.39 19.04 28.23
N THR A 19 31.69 19.10 29.52
CA THR A 19 32.03 17.93 30.35
C THR A 19 30.79 17.19 30.85
N GLN A 20 30.99 15.98 31.37
CA GLN A 20 29.90 15.21 32.00
C GLN A 20 29.37 15.95 33.24
N GLU A 21 30.22 16.61 34.03
CA GLU A 21 29.76 17.45 35.15
C GLU A 21 28.88 18.61 34.65
N GLN A 22 29.30 19.32 33.61
CA GLN A 22 28.54 20.46 33.07
C GLN A 22 27.16 20.04 32.55
N LEU A 23 27.06 18.87 31.91
CA LEU A 23 25.78 18.31 31.49
C LEU A 23 24.91 17.95 32.71
N ALA A 24 25.51 17.33 33.73
CA ALA A 24 24.81 16.93 34.95
C ALA A 24 24.25 18.16 35.69
N ASP A 25 25.05 19.21 35.84
CA ASP A 25 24.67 20.47 36.48
C ASP A 25 23.54 21.16 35.70
N SER A 26 23.63 21.18 34.37
CA SER A 26 22.61 21.82 33.51
C SER A 26 21.23 21.15 33.60
N ILE A 27 21.20 19.83 33.84
CA ILE A 27 19.99 19.02 33.90
C ILE A 27 19.52 18.79 35.34
N GLY A 28 20.34 19.14 36.35
CA GLY A 28 20.00 19.00 37.77
C GLY A 28 20.12 17.57 38.29
N ILE A 29 21.11 16.82 37.82
CA ILE A 29 21.36 15.42 38.20
C ILE A 29 22.80 15.21 38.66
N SER A 30 23.12 14.00 39.13
CA SER A 30 24.48 13.67 39.51
C SER A 30 25.36 13.35 38.30
N PHE A 31 26.63 13.73 38.36
CA PHE A 31 27.66 13.32 37.40
C PHE A 31 27.68 11.80 37.18
N GLN A 32 27.50 11.02 38.25
CA GLN A 32 27.51 9.56 38.20
C GLN A 32 26.35 9.02 37.36
N ALA A 33 25.21 9.73 37.28
CA ALA A 33 24.12 9.35 36.38
C ALA A 33 24.55 9.51 34.92
N VAL A 34 25.06 10.68 34.53
CA VAL A 34 25.57 10.94 33.17
C VAL A 34 26.66 9.93 32.77
N SER A 35 27.61 9.66 33.68
CA SER A 35 28.68 8.70 33.43
C SER A 35 28.14 7.28 33.20
N LYS A 36 27.14 6.84 33.97
CA LYS A 36 26.50 5.53 33.77
C LYS A 36 25.76 5.47 32.44
N TRP A 37 25.09 6.55 32.03
CA TRP A 37 24.42 6.61 30.73
C TRP A 37 25.42 6.51 29.58
N GLU A 38 26.46 7.34 29.57
CA GLU A 38 27.47 7.37 28.50
C GLU A 38 28.32 6.11 28.38
N ASN A 39 28.27 5.23 29.39
CA ASN A 39 28.94 3.93 29.40
C ASN A 39 27.94 2.75 29.23
N ASN A 40 26.67 3.03 28.90
CA ASN A 40 25.59 2.05 28.76
C ASN A 40 25.39 1.15 29.99
N ILE A 41 25.72 1.65 31.19
CA ILE A 41 25.54 0.94 32.47
C ILE A 41 24.10 1.14 32.99
N ALA A 42 23.49 2.29 32.69
CA ALA A 42 22.11 2.61 33.01
C ALA A 42 21.49 3.47 31.91
N LEU A 43 20.16 3.58 31.91
CA LEU A 43 19.42 4.48 31.03
C LEU A 43 19.01 5.75 31.80
N PRO A 44 18.84 6.89 31.11
CA PRO A 44 18.15 8.03 31.69
C PRO A 44 16.71 7.65 32.05
N ASP A 45 16.21 8.21 33.16
CA ASP A 45 14.79 8.11 33.49
C ASP A 45 13.95 8.72 32.37
N ILE A 46 12.77 8.15 32.11
CA ILE A 46 11.90 8.62 31.02
C ILE A 46 11.52 10.10 31.17
N THR A 47 11.46 10.61 32.41
CA THR A 47 11.19 12.03 32.69
C THR A 47 12.34 12.96 32.29
N LEU A 48 13.56 12.43 32.14
CA LEU A 48 14.75 13.20 31.74
C LEU A 48 14.92 13.24 30.21
N VAL A 49 14.23 12.36 29.48
CA VAL A 49 14.30 12.30 28.01
C VAL A 49 13.89 13.63 27.34
N PRO A 50 12.75 14.27 27.68
CA PRO A 50 12.39 15.55 27.08
C PRO A 50 13.36 16.67 27.44
N ILE A 51 13.94 16.62 28.65
CA ILE A 51 14.92 17.62 29.11
C ILE A 51 16.23 17.48 28.33
N LEU A 52 16.72 16.25 28.14
CA LEU A 52 17.89 15.95 27.33
C LEU A 52 17.69 16.39 25.87
N ALA A 53 16.54 16.04 25.27
CA ALA A 53 16.21 16.44 23.90
C ALA A 53 16.18 17.98 23.76
N GLY A 54 15.51 18.67 24.69
CA GLY A 54 15.47 20.13 24.73
C GLY A 54 16.83 20.78 24.95
N TYR A 55 17.67 20.22 25.83
CA TYR A 55 19.02 20.74 26.11
C TYR A 55 19.91 20.70 24.86
N PHE A 56 19.88 19.60 24.10
CA PHE A 56 20.64 19.46 22.87
C PHE A 56 19.95 20.04 21.64
N ASN A 57 18.76 20.64 21.80
CA ASN A 57 17.93 21.19 20.72
C ASN A 57 17.67 20.18 19.58
N ILE A 58 17.32 18.95 19.96
CA ILE A 58 16.93 17.88 19.05
C ILE A 58 15.57 17.31 19.45
N THR A 59 14.98 16.53 18.56
CA THR A 59 13.78 15.74 18.86
C THR A 59 14.11 14.52 19.73
N ILE A 60 13.08 13.98 20.40
CA ILE A 60 13.23 12.72 21.16
C ILE A 60 13.60 11.57 20.21
N ASP A 61 13.06 11.55 19.00
CA ASP A 61 13.41 10.55 17.99
C ASP A 61 14.90 10.58 17.66
N GLU A 62 15.47 11.77 17.44
CA GLU A 62 16.91 11.95 17.20
C GLU A 62 17.76 11.53 18.41
N LEU A 63 17.28 11.75 19.64
CA LEU A 63 17.98 11.34 20.86
C LEU A 63 18.07 9.81 20.98
N PHE A 64 17.08 9.10 20.44
CA PHE A 64 17.04 7.64 20.41
C PHE A 64 17.62 7.02 19.12
N ASP A 65 18.15 7.85 18.21
CA ASP A 65 18.49 7.45 16.84
C ASP A 65 17.34 6.69 16.15
N PHE A 66 16.10 7.08 16.46
CA PHE A 66 14.90 6.50 15.88
C PHE A 66 14.74 7.00 14.44
N ASN A 67 15.29 6.22 13.50
CA ASN A 67 15.33 6.60 12.10
C ASN A 67 14.09 6.10 11.35
N LEU A 68 13.05 6.94 11.30
CA LEU A 68 11.83 6.68 10.53
C LEU A 68 12.12 6.33 9.06
N LYS A 69 13.18 6.90 8.47
CA LYS A 69 13.59 6.60 7.09
C LYS A 69 14.14 5.18 6.97
N GLU A 70 14.93 4.72 7.94
CA GLU A 70 15.44 3.35 7.98
C GLU A 70 14.29 2.35 8.20
N ILE A 71 13.35 2.65 9.09
CA ILE A 71 12.15 1.81 9.29
C ILE A 71 11.38 1.69 7.98
N ARG A 72 11.13 2.82 7.29
CA ARG A 72 10.45 2.82 5.99
C ARG A 72 11.22 1.99 4.96
N GLN A 73 12.53 2.15 4.86
CA GLN A 73 13.36 1.37 3.94
C GLN A 73 13.30 -0.13 4.25
N ASN A 74 13.33 -0.51 5.52
CA ASN A 74 13.19 -1.90 5.94
C ASN A 74 11.81 -2.47 5.60
N VAL A 75 10.74 -1.70 5.81
CA VAL A 75 9.38 -2.09 5.41
C VAL A 75 9.30 -2.26 3.89
N ASP A 76 9.82 -1.30 3.12
CA ASP A 76 9.83 -1.36 1.66
C ASP A 76 10.60 -2.60 1.14
N GLU A 77 11.70 -2.98 1.79
CA GLU A 77 12.45 -4.20 1.46
C GLU A 77 11.63 -5.46 1.71
N ILE A 78 10.97 -5.55 2.87
CA ILE A 78 10.11 -6.69 3.23
C ILE A 78 8.99 -6.83 2.19
N CYS A 79 8.29 -5.74 1.87
CA CYS A 79 7.23 -5.74 0.88
C CYS A 79 7.74 -6.14 -0.51
N ARG A 80 8.93 -5.65 -0.91
CA ARG A 80 9.54 -6.01 -2.19
C ARG A 80 9.89 -7.48 -2.27
N GLU A 81 10.44 -8.07 -1.22
CA GLU A 81 10.72 -9.50 -1.17
C GLU A 81 9.44 -10.33 -1.17
N ALA A 82 8.43 -9.94 -0.39
CA ALA A 82 7.13 -10.60 -0.37
C ALA A 82 6.44 -10.55 -1.73
N TYR A 83 6.52 -9.42 -2.44
CA TYR A 83 5.91 -9.23 -3.76
C TYR A 83 6.39 -10.25 -4.80
N LYS A 84 7.67 -10.66 -4.75
CA LYS A 84 8.23 -11.68 -5.68
C LYS A 84 7.51 -13.02 -5.60
N PHE A 85 6.93 -13.34 -4.44
CA PHE A 85 6.22 -14.59 -4.18
C PHE A 85 4.71 -14.45 -4.22
N ARG A 86 4.16 -13.24 -4.40
CA ARG A 86 2.71 -12.97 -4.28
C ARG A 86 1.86 -13.95 -5.09
N GLU A 87 2.20 -14.14 -6.36
CA GLU A 87 1.46 -15.03 -7.27
C GLU A 87 1.99 -16.46 -7.29
N SER A 88 3.31 -16.64 -7.11
CA SER A 88 3.97 -17.94 -7.29
C SER A 88 3.95 -18.82 -6.03
N ASP A 89 3.99 -18.20 -4.85
CA ASP A 89 3.94 -18.85 -3.54
C ASP A 89 3.33 -17.87 -2.50
N PRO A 90 1.99 -17.70 -2.52
CA PRO A 90 1.31 -16.76 -1.62
C PRO A 90 1.57 -17.06 -0.13
N GLY A 91 1.77 -18.33 0.24
CA GLY A 91 2.07 -18.74 1.62
C GLY A 91 3.43 -18.22 2.10
N LYS A 92 4.46 -18.28 1.25
CA LYS A 92 5.76 -17.67 1.54
C LYS A 92 5.68 -16.15 1.60
N SER A 93 4.94 -15.53 0.66
CA SER A 93 4.71 -14.08 0.67
C SER A 93 4.07 -13.63 1.99
N ARG A 94 3.00 -14.32 2.40
CA ARG A 94 2.32 -14.12 3.68
C ARG A 94 3.26 -14.26 4.87
N THR A 95 4.08 -15.30 4.90
CA THR A 95 5.05 -15.52 6.01
C THR A 95 6.01 -14.34 6.18
N LEU A 96 6.55 -13.80 5.08
CA LEU A 96 7.44 -12.64 5.11
C LEU A 96 6.74 -11.38 5.65
N LEU A 97 5.49 -11.17 5.24
CA LEU A 97 4.68 -10.03 5.69
C LEU A 97 4.33 -10.14 7.17
N GLU A 98 3.94 -11.32 7.65
CA GLU A 98 3.65 -11.58 9.06
C GLU A 98 4.90 -11.42 9.95
N GLU A 99 6.07 -11.88 9.48
CA GLU A 99 7.35 -11.61 10.16
C GLU A 99 7.66 -10.12 10.21
N GLY A 100 7.40 -9.39 9.13
CA GLY A 100 7.47 -7.93 9.09
C GLY A 100 6.55 -7.28 10.12
N LEU A 101 5.31 -7.72 10.22
CA LEU A 101 4.31 -7.20 11.16
C LEU A 101 4.64 -7.53 12.62
N ARG A 102 5.36 -8.62 12.91
CA ARG A 102 5.90 -8.86 14.27
C ARG A 102 6.94 -7.81 14.66
N LYS A 103 7.71 -7.31 13.69
CA LYS A 103 8.74 -6.29 13.90
C LYS A 103 8.19 -4.87 13.87
N TYR A 104 7.20 -4.62 13.02
CA TYR A 104 6.52 -3.34 12.83
C TYR A 104 5.01 -3.55 12.93
N PRO A 105 4.48 -3.74 14.15
CA PRO A 105 3.06 -3.94 14.36
C PRO A 105 2.26 -2.79 13.76
N ASP A 106 1.11 -3.14 13.17
CA ASP A 106 0.12 -2.19 12.65
C ASP A 106 0.61 -1.27 11.53
N ASN A 107 1.75 -1.61 10.91
CA ASN A 107 2.24 -0.85 9.78
C ASN A 107 1.30 -0.99 8.56
N ASP A 108 0.75 0.14 8.12
CA ASP A 108 -0.23 0.20 7.04
C ASP A 108 0.23 -0.47 5.74
N ILE A 109 1.50 -0.26 5.35
CA ILE A 109 2.04 -0.79 4.09
C ILE A 109 2.13 -2.32 4.13
N LEU A 110 2.55 -2.89 5.28
CA LEU A 110 2.63 -4.33 5.45
C LEU A 110 1.24 -4.97 5.50
N LEU A 111 0.28 -4.34 6.19
CA LEU A 111 -1.11 -4.80 6.23
C LEU A 111 -1.76 -4.73 4.84
N ASP A 112 -1.54 -3.65 4.10
CA ASP A 112 -2.01 -3.48 2.72
C ASP A 112 -1.48 -4.60 1.81
N ASN A 113 -0.18 -4.88 1.87
CA ASN A 113 0.42 -5.97 1.10
C ASN A 113 -0.07 -7.36 1.55
N LEU A 114 -0.41 -7.53 2.84
CA LEU A 114 -0.97 -8.77 3.35
C LEU A 114 -2.34 -9.07 2.73
N LEU A 115 -3.19 -8.06 2.52
CA LEU A 115 -4.51 -8.23 1.90
C LEU A 115 -4.44 -8.96 0.55
N TYR A 116 -3.40 -8.73 -0.24
CA TYR A 116 -3.19 -9.36 -1.55
C TYR A 116 -2.91 -10.87 -1.50
N VAL A 117 -2.56 -11.41 -0.34
CA VAL A 117 -2.25 -12.85 -0.17
C VAL A 117 -3.21 -13.53 0.81
N LEU A 118 -4.19 -12.80 1.34
CA LEU A 118 -5.30 -13.38 2.09
C LEU A 118 -6.31 -14.02 1.13
N ASN A 119 -6.76 -15.22 1.47
CA ASN A 119 -7.79 -15.90 0.70
C ASN A 119 -9.17 -15.49 1.22
N TYR A 120 -9.70 -14.38 0.71
CA TYR A 120 -11.03 -13.89 1.10
C TYR A 120 -12.17 -14.82 0.65
N THR A 121 -11.94 -15.79 -0.23
CA THR A 121 -12.97 -16.76 -0.63
C THR A 121 -13.10 -17.90 0.38
N GLU A 122 -11.99 -18.37 0.94
CA GLU A 122 -11.98 -19.44 1.96
C GLU A 122 -12.06 -18.91 3.40
N ASN A 123 -11.46 -17.74 3.67
CA ASN A 123 -11.42 -17.10 4.99
C ASN A 123 -11.69 -15.58 4.90
N PRO A 124 -12.92 -15.18 4.54
CA PRO A 124 -13.29 -13.77 4.41
C PRO A 124 -13.18 -12.99 5.73
N GLU A 125 -13.41 -13.63 6.89
CA GLU A 125 -13.38 -12.99 8.21
C GLU A 125 -12.01 -12.38 8.53
N GLU A 126 -10.93 -13.08 8.18
CA GLU A 126 -9.57 -12.58 8.35
C GLU A 126 -9.34 -11.34 7.48
N THR A 127 -9.80 -11.38 6.22
CA THR A 127 -9.67 -10.25 5.29
C THR A 127 -10.47 -9.05 5.79
N ILE A 128 -11.70 -9.24 6.27
CA ILE A 128 -12.53 -8.17 6.84
C ILE A 128 -11.86 -7.55 8.07
N SER A 129 -11.26 -8.37 8.94
CA SER A 129 -10.57 -7.88 10.14
C SER A 129 -9.37 -6.99 9.77
N VAL A 130 -8.49 -7.48 8.88
CA VAL A 130 -7.30 -6.74 8.44
C VAL A 130 -7.70 -5.48 7.68
N ALA A 131 -8.63 -5.60 6.73
CA ALA A 131 -9.08 -4.48 5.90
C ALA A 131 -9.85 -3.43 6.71
N GLY A 132 -10.69 -3.84 7.66
CA GLY A 132 -11.44 -2.93 8.53
C GLY A 132 -10.51 -2.08 9.39
N LYS A 133 -9.51 -2.70 10.01
CA LYS A 133 -8.46 -1.99 10.76
C LYS A 133 -7.74 -0.97 9.86
N LEU A 134 -7.33 -1.41 8.68
CA LEU A 134 -6.59 -0.57 7.75
C LEU A 134 -7.44 0.61 7.25
N ALA A 135 -8.73 0.40 6.97
CA ALA A 135 -9.64 1.45 6.53
C ALA A 135 -9.87 2.55 7.60
N GLU A 136 -9.76 2.22 8.88
CA GLU A 136 -9.89 3.15 10.01
C GLU A 136 -8.60 3.94 10.28
N GLN A 137 -7.44 3.29 10.22
CA GLN A 137 -6.16 3.89 10.64
C GLN A 137 -5.32 4.48 9.50
N ALA A 138 -5.53 4.04 8.25
CA ALA A 138 -4.66 4.40 7.14
C ALA A 138 -4.67 5.91 6.88
N SER A 139 -3.47 6.50 6.90
CA SER A 139 -3.29 7.94 6.61
C SER A 139 -3.29 8.24 5.12
N GLU A 140 -2.86 7.28 4.29
CA GLU A 140 -2.78 7.42 2.85
C GLU A 140 -4.10 6.98 2.18
N PRO A 141 -4.77 7.84 1.40
CA PRO A 141 -6.05 7.50 0.78
C PRO A 141 -6.01 6.25 -0.10
N GLY A 142 -4.90 6.03 -0.82
CA GLY A 142 -4.74 4.85 -1.67
C GLY A 142 -4.85 3.53 -0.90
N ILE A 143 -4.19 3.46 0.27
CA ILE A 143 -4.24 2.29 1.16
C ILE A 143 -5.65 2.10 1.72
N LYS A 144 -6.29 3.20 2.13
CA LYS A 144 -7.68 3.16 2.60
C LYS A 144 -8.63 2.62 1.54
N TYR A 145 -8.51 3.07 0.29
CA TYR A 145 -9.37 2.61 -0.81
C TYR A 145 -9.11 1.14 -1.15
N ASP A 146 -7.86 0.68 -1.06
CA ASP A 146 -7.55 -0.73 -1.28
C ASP A 146 -8.16 -1.62 -0.18
N ALA A 147 -8.04 -1.18 1.07
CA ALA A 147 -8.70 -1.84 2.20
C ALA A 147 -10.22 -1.96 1.99
N LEU A 148 -10.89 -0.85 1.63
CA LEU A 148 -12.32 -0.84 1.33
C LEU A 148 -12.69 -1.80 0.18
N ARG A 149 -11.83 -1.90 -0.85
CA ARG A 149 -12.01 -2.83 -1.97
C ARG A 149 -11.92 -4.30 -1.53
N PHE A 150 -10.90 -4.68 -0.78
CA PHE A 150 -10.77 -6.04 -0.25
C PHE A 150 -11.89 -6.39 0.73
N MET A 151 -12.31 -5.43 1.54
CA MET A 151 -13.45 -5.59 2.45
C MET A 151 -14.74 -5.84 1.65
N ALA A 152 -14.97 -5.14 0.54
CA ALA A 152 -16.10 -5.39 -0.35
C ALA A 152 -16.06 -6.81 -0.95
N TYR A 153 -14.90 -7.26 -1.43
CA TYR A 153 -14.74 -8.62 -1.96
C TYR A 153 -14.99 -9.71 -0.91
N ALA A 154 -14.48 -9.53 0.30
CA ALA A 154 -14.68 -10.48 1.38
C ALA A 154 -16.16 -10.54 1.83
N TYR A 155 -16.83 -9.39 1.96
CA TYR A 155 -18.28 -9.36 2.25
C TYR A 155 -19.10 -10.01 1.13
N HIS A 156 -18.75 -9.75 -0.13
CA HIS A 156 -19.40 -10.40 -1.27
C HIS A 156 -19.21 -11.92 -1.24
N ALA A 157 -18.00 -12.42 -0.96
CA ALA A 157 -17.72 -13.84 -0.85
C ALA A 157 -18.56 -14.53 0.25
N LYS A 158 -18.92 -13.82 1.32
CA LYS A 158 -19.85 -14.28 2.36
C LYS A 158 -21.33 -14.24 1.98
N GLY A 159 -21.69 -13.65 0.83
CA GLY A 159 -23.07 -13.35 0.46
C GLY A 159 -23.65 -12.12 1.16
N GLU A 160 -22.83 -11.32 1.85
CA GLU A 160 -23.26 -10.10 2.55
C GLU A 160 -23.26 -8.88 1.62
N ILE A 161 -24.17 -8.86 0.64
CA ILE A 161 -24.21 -7.85 -0.43
C ILE A 161 -24.38 -6.42 0.13
N SER A 162 -25.18 -6.23 1.17
CA SER A 162 -25.38 -4.90 1.78
C SER A 162 -24.09 -4.34 2.40
N SER A 163 -23.29 -5.20 3.04
CA SER A 163 -22.00 -4.83 3.63
C SER A 163 -20.97 -4.52 2.54
N ALA A 164 -20.94 -5.33 1.47
CA ALA A 164 -20.10 -5.06 0.31
C ALA A 164 -20.44 -3.70 -0.31
N LEU A 165 -21.74 -3.40 -0.49
CA LEU A 165 -22.19 -2.11 -1.01
C LEU A 165 -21.82 -0.93 -0.10
N ALA A 166 -21.88 -1.10 1.22
CA ALA A 166 -21.48 -0.07 2.17
C ALA A 166 -19.98 0.24 2.11
N ALA A 167 -19.13 -0.76 1.87
CA ALA A 167 -17.71 -0.54 1.61
C ALA A 167 -17.47 0.17 0.26
N ILE A 168 -18.15 -0.28 -0.80
CA ILE A 168 -18.03 0.28 -2.16
C ILE A 168 -18.42 1.76 -2.20
N ARG A 169 -19.49 2.17 -1.49
CA ARG A 169 -19.94 3.57 -1.45
C ARG A 169 -18.93 4.56 -0.84
N GLN A 170 -17.89 4.06 -0.18
CA GLN A 170 -16.81 4.87 0.36
C GLN A 170 -15.64 5.03 -0.62
N LEU A 171 -15.63 4.26 -1.71
CA LEU A 171 -14.65 4.40 -2.78
C LEU A 171 -14.99 5.63 -3.64
N PRO A 172 -14.00 6.45 -4.02
CA PRO A 172 -14.26 7.62 -4.83
C PRO A 172 -14.50 7.24 -6.29
N GLU A 173 -15.36 7.98 -6.98
CA GLU A 173 -15.31 8.08 -8.43
C GLU A 173 -14.04 8.82 -8.87
N ILE A 174 -13.42 8.33 -9.95
CA ILE A 174 -12.20 8.93 -10.49
C ILE A 174 -12.55 9.78 -11.71
N ASP A 175 -12.69 11.09 -11.50
CA ASP A 175 -13.00 12.05 -12.58
C ASP A 175 -11.74 12.46 -13.36
N PHE A 176 -10.58 12.47 -12.70
CA PHE A 176 -9.28 12.77 -13.29
C PHE A 176 -8.17 12.02 -12.55
N THR A 177 -7.04 11.82 -13.23
CA THR A 177 -5.87 11.14 -12.67
C THR A 177 -4.65 12.04 -12.74
N LYS A 178 -3.61 11.71 -11.98
CA LYS A 178 -2.28 12.32 -12.17
C LYS A 178 -1.83 12.28 -13.63
N LEU A 179 -2.09 11.18 -14.34
CA LEU A 179 -1.64 11.02 -15.72
C LEU A 179 -2.45 11.88 -16.69
N THR A 180 -3.76 12.06 -16.46
CA THR A 180 -4.56 12.99 -17.27
C THR A 180 -4.04 14.41 -17.11
N GLU A 181 -3.83 14.87 -15.87
CA GLU A 181 -3.32 16.23 -15.62
C GLU A 181 -1.91 16.45 -16.17
N MET A 182 -1.04 15.45 -16.05
CA MET A 182 0.29 15.50 -16.68
C MET A 182 0.18 15.60 -18.20
N ALA A 183 -0.72 14.85 -18.84
CA ALA A 183 -0.92 14.91 -20.29
C ALA A 183 -1.50 16.24 -20.76
N PHE A 184 -2.38 16.87 -19.97
CA PHE A 184 -2.98 18.17 -20.28
C PHE A 184 -2.02 19.34 -20.07
N LEU A 185 -1.26 19.35 -18.97
CA LEU A 185 -0.51 20.53 -18.52
C LEU A 185 0.96 20.53 -18.92
N LEU A 186 1.60 19.36 -19.04
CA LEU A 186 3.03 19.28 -19.36
C LEU A 186 3.29 19.34 -20.87
N THR A 187 4.57 19.44 -21.24
CA THR A 187 5.01 19.48 -22.64
C THR A 187 6.10 18.44 -22.90
N GLY A 188 6.30 18.06 -24.17
CA GLY A 188 7.38 17.15 -24.57
C GLY A 188 7.19 15.71 -24.05
N LYS A 189 8.30 15.06 -23.70
CA LYS A 189 8.34 13.64 -23.33
C LYS A 189 7.43 13.27 -22.14
N PRO A 190 7.41 14.01 -21.00
CA PRO A 190 6.53 13.68 -19.87
C PRO A 190 5.04 13.69 -20.21
N LYS A 191 4.60 14.60 -21.09
CA LYS A 191 3.22 14.63 -21.59
C LYS A 191 2.89 13.36 -22.37
N TYR A 192 3.74 13.01 -23.33
CA TYR A 192 3.54 11.81 -24.16
C TYR A 192 3.50 10.55 -23.30
N GLU A 193 4.45 10.36 -22.38
CA GLU A 193 4.49 9.18 -21.51
C GLU A 193 3.26 9.07 -20.61
N ALA A 194 2.78 10.19 -20.07
CA ALA A 194 1.56 10.21 -19.28
C ALA A 194 0.32 9.88 -20.12
N ALA A 195 0.21 10.47 -21.33
CA ALA A 195 -0.88 10.22 -22.25
C ALA A 195 -0.92 8.76 -22.70
N GLU A 196 0.21 8.19 -23.14
CA GLU A 196 0.31 6.80 -23.55
C GLU A 196 -0.06 5.85 -22.40
N LYS A 197 0.44 6.10 -21.19
CA LYS A 197 0.11 5.27 -20.03
C LYS A 197 -1.37 5.35 -19.67
N GLN A 198 -1.95 6.54 -19.63
CA GLN A 198 -3.37 6.71 -19.31
C GLN A 198 -4.28 6.15 -20.40
N LYS A 199 -3.90 6.26 -21.68
CA LYS A 199 -4.61 5.67 -22.82
C LYS A 199 -4.86 4.18 -22.58
N TRP A 200 -3.80 3.42 -22.26
CA TRP A 200 -3.89 1.99 -22.05
C TRP A 200 -4.66 1.60 -20.78
N ILE A 201 -4.48 2.32 -19.68
CA ILE A 201 -5.28 2.10 -18.44
C ILE A 201 -6.77 2.30 -18.73
N SER A 202 -7.10 3.38 -19.44
CA SER A 202 -8.50 3.71 -19.76
C SER A 202 -9.11 2.69 -20.72
N PHE A 203 -8.32 2.22 -21.69
CA PHE A 203 -8.75 1.19 -22.64
C PHE A 203 -9.04 -0.15 -21.96
N GLU A 204 -8.14 -0.60 -21.08
CA GLU A 204 -8.36 -1.83 -20.32
C GLU A 204 -9.62 -1.73 -19.44
N ASN A 205 -9.79 -0.62 -18.71
CA ASN A 205 -10.98 -0.39 -17.89
C ASN A 205 -12.26 -0.41 -18.73
N LEU A 206 -12.25 0.22 -19.91
CA LEU A 206 -13.40 0.19 -20.83
C LEU A 206 -13.76 -1.25 -21.21
N LEU A 207 -12.77 -2.07 -21.60
CA LEU A 207 -13.01 -3.46 -21.96
C LEU A 207 -13.60 -4.27 -20.81
N GLN A 208 -13.06 -4.11 -19.60
CA GLN A 208 -13.60 -4.78 -18.41
C GLN A 208 -15.05 -4.40 -18.15
N MET A 209 -15.41 -3.12 -18.28
CA MET A 209 -16.79 -2.67 -18.09
C MET A 209 -17.72 -3.18 -19.19
N MET A 210 -17.28 -3.27 -20.44
CA MET A 210 -18.06 -3.88 -21.52
C MET A 210 -18.34 -5.38 -21.25
N VAL A 211 -17.39 -6.09 -20.65
CA VAL A 211 -17.60 -7.48 -20.20
C VAL A 211 -18.68 -7.53 -19.11
N LYS A 212 -18.63 -6.65 -18.10
CA LYS A 212 -19.64 -6.60 -17.03
C LYS A 212 -21.04 -6.26 -17.56
N ILE A 213 -21.15 -5.36 -18.55
CA ILE A 213 -22.42 -5.06 -19.24
C ILE A 213 -22.93 -6.31 -19.99
N THR A 214 -22.01 -7.06 -20.60
CA THR A 214 -22.37 -8.29 -21.29
C THR A 214 -22.93 -9.34 -20.34
N GLU A 215 -22.26 -9.57 -19.20
CA GLU A 215 -22.72 -10.49 -18.15
C GLU A 215 -24.13 -10.11 -17.68
N TYR A 216 -24.41 -8.81 -17.48
CA TYR A 216 -25.76 -8.35 -17.15
C TYR A 216 -26.81 -8.72 -18.22
N TYR A 217 -26.50 -8.52 -19.50
CA TYR A 217 -27.42 -8.90 -20.57
C TYR A 217 -27.69 -10.40 -20.60
N GLU A 218 -26.67 -11.23 -20.36
CA GLU A 218 -26.83 -12.68 -20.24
C GLU A 218 -27.74 -13.06 -19.07
N GLU A 219 -27.49 -12.48 -17.88
CA GLU A 219 -28.31 -12.70 -16.69
C GLU A 219 -29.77 -12.28 -16.89
N SER A 220 -30.01 -11.23 -17.67
CA SER A 220 -31.35 -10.74 -18.01
C SER A 220 -32.03 -11.53 -19.14
N GLY A 221 -31.30 -12.43 -19.83
CA GLY A 221 -31.78 -13.20 -20.97
C GLY A 221 -31.75 -12.47 -22.32
N ASP A 222 -31.17 -11.27 -22.40
CA ASP A 222 -31.02 -10.50 -23.65
C ASP A 222 -29.73 -10.89 -24.39
N ILE A 223 -29.72 -12.12 -24.91
CA ILE A 223 -28.59 -12.68 -25.66
C ILE A 223 -28.22 -11.83 -26.89
N PRO A 224 -29.17 -11.26 -27.67
CA PRO A 224 -28.83 -10.35 -28.77
C PRO A 224 -28.04 -9.12 -28.31
N ALA A 225 -28.42 -8.48 -27.19
CA ALA A 225 -27.67 -7.35 -26.64
C ALA A 225 -26.27 -7.76 -26.15
N ALA A 226 -26.15 -8.89 -25.45
CA ALA A 226 -24.88 -9.46 -25.02
C ALA A 226 -23.91 -9.66 -26.22
N LEU A 227 -24.37 -10.35 -27.27
CA LEU A 227 -23.58 -10.57 -28.49
C LEU A 227 -23.22 -9.26 -29.22
N SER A 228 -24.09 -8.25 -29.17
CA SER A 228 -23.83 -6.93 -29.75
C SER A 228 -22.70 -6.22 -29.02
N GLU A 229 -22.70 -6.26 -27.70
CA GLU A 229 -21.68 -5.63 -26.86
C GLU A 229 -20.32 -6.32 -27.00
N MET A 230 -20.27 -7.65 -27.01
CA MET A 230 -19.04 -8.41 -27.29
C MET A 230 -18.44 -8.06 -28.66
N LYS A 231 -19.29 -7.93 -29.70
CA LYS A 231 -18.82 -7.53 -31.03
C LYS A 231 -18.24 -6.12 -31.03
N ARG A 232 -18.76 -5.20 -30.21
CA ARG A 232 -18.18 -3.85 -30.07
C ARG A 232 -16.82 -3.94 -29.40
N ALA A 233 -16.69 -4.71 -28.32
CA ALA A 233 -15.42 -4.90 -27.61
C ALA A 233 -14.35 -5.50 -28.53
N LEU A 234 -14.68 -6.54 -29.31
CA LEU A 234 -13.76 -7.14 -30.28
C LEU A 234 -13.31 -6.17 -31.37
N ARG A 235 -14.20 -5.30 -31.88
CA ARG A 235 -13.82 -4.26 -32.85
C ARG A 235 -12.87 -3.23 -32.24
N LEU A 236 -13.12 -2.81 -31.01
CA LEU A 236 -12.23 -1.88 -30.30
C LEU A 236 -10.85 -2.51 -30.06
N LEU A 237 -10.81 -3.78 -29.63
CA LEU A 237 -9.57 -4.55 -29.52
C LEU A 237 -8.80 -4.59 -30.83
N SER A 238 -9.45 -4.92 -31.96
CA SER A 238 -8.75 -4.99 -33.24
C SER A 238 -8.14 -3.66 -33.69
N VAL A 239 -8.78 -2.52 -33.37
CA VAL A 239 -8.23 -1.20 -33.70
C VAL A 239 -7.00 -0.89 -32.86
N MET A 240 -6.99 -1.32 -31.60
CA MET A 240 -5.92 -0.99 -30.65
C MET A 240 -4.73 -1.96 -30.74
N GLU A 241 -4.94 -3.24 -31.10
CA GLU A 241 -3.86 -4.24 -31.25
C GLU A 241 -2.92 -3.99 -32.44
N GLU A 242 -3.32 -3.17 -33.42
CA GLU A 242 -2.47 -2.78 -34.54
C GLU A 242 -1.32 -1.82 -34.12
N GLU A 243 -1.44 -1.13 -32.97
CA GLU A 243 -0.44 -0.21 -32.40
C GLU A 243 0.53 -0.91 -31.41
N GLU A 244 1.39 -1.80 -31.93
CA GLU A 244 2.63 -2.31 -31.30
C GLU A 244 2.59 -3.10 -29.95
N LYS A 245 3.67 -3.85 -29.73
CA LYS A 245 3.89 -4.93 -28.76
C LYS A 245 4.22 -4.42 -27.34
N SER A 246 3.28 -4.38 -26.39
CA SER A 246 3.67 -4.55 -24.97
C SER A 246 2.58 -4.96 -23.96
N ASN A 247 1.30 -4.92 -24.29
CA ASN A 247 0.25 -5.39 -23.39
C ASN A 247 -0.51 -6.53 -24.09
N ASP A 248 -0.37 -7.75 -23.61
CA ASP A 248 -0.96 -8.93 -24.24
C ASP A 248 -2.49 -8.97 -23.99
N PHE A 249 -3.25 -8.17 -24.75
CA PHE A 249 -4.72 -8.14 -24.72
C PHE A 249 -5.36 -9.39 -25.33
N ARG A 250 -4.55 -10.37 -25.79
CA ARG A 250 -5.04 -11.66 -26.32
C ARG A 250 -5.96 -12.38 -25.35
N ILE A 251 -5.74 -12.23 -24.03
CA ILE A 251 -6.62 -12.82 -23.01
C ILE A 251 -8.07 -12.35 -23.20
N TYR A 252 -8.30 -11.07 -23.47
CA TYR A 252 -9.63 -10.52 -23.70
C TYR A 252 -10.22 -11.01 -25.02
N SER A 253 -9.42 -11.03 -26.09
CA SER A 253 -9.84 -11.53 -27.41
C SER A 253 -10.27 -13.00 -27.35
N ASP A 254 -9.44 -13.85 -26.73
CA ASP A 254 -9.71 -15.27 -26.52
C ASP A 254 -10.96 -15.49 -25.67
N TYR A 255 -11.07 -14.75 -24.56
CA TYR A 255 -12.22 -14.85 -23.66
C TYR A 255 -13.52 -14.52 -24.40
N LEU A 256 -13.58 -13.37 -25.08
CA LEU A 256 -14.77 -12.91 -25.81
C LEU A 256 -15.14 -13.88 -26.94
N CYS A 257 -14.17 -14.36 -27.72
CA CYS A 257 -14.44 -15.31 -28.80
C CYS A 257 -15.02 -16.64 -28.29
N ARG A 258 -14.38 -17.26 -27.29
CA ARG A 258 -14.86 -18.51 -26.68
C ARG A 258 -16.22 -18.36 -26.02
N HIS A 259 -16.54 -17.17 -25.52
CA HIS A 259 -17.83 -16.90 -24.88
C HIS A 259 -18.93 -16.70 -25.91
N MET A 260 -18.66 -15.95 -26.99
CA MET A 260 -19.59 -15.80 -28.11
C MET A 260 -19.94 -17.13 -28.79
N GLU A 261 -19.00 -18.06 -28.89
CA GLU A 261 -19.26 -19.41 -29.42
C GLU A 261 -20.25 -20.18 -28.54
N ARG A 262 -20.12 -20.07 -27.21
CA ARG A 262 -21.03 -20.73 -26.26
C ARG A 262 -22.46 -20.20 -26.35
N LEU A 263 -22.65 -18.90 -26.55
CA LEU A 263 -23.97 -18.26 -26.62
C LEU A 263 -24.71 -18.46 -27.96
N LYS A 264 -24.03 -18.98 -28.98
CA LYS A 264 -24.62 -19.27 -30.30
C LYS A 264 -25.12 -20.71 -30.46
N LEU A 265 -24.88 -21.56 -29.44
CA LEU A 265 -25.41 -22.92 -29.33
C LEU A 265 -26.78 -22.90 -28.67
#